data_AF-A0A5K0UVJ8-F1
#
_entry.id   AF-A0A5K0UVJ8-F1
#
_cell.length_a   1.000
_cell.length_b   1.000
_cell.length_c   1.000
_cell.angle_alpha   90.00
_cell.angle_beta   90.00
_cell.angle_gamma   90.00
#
_symmetry.space_group_name_H-M   'P 1'
#
loop_
_entity.id
_entity.type
_entity.pdbx_description
1 polymer ?
#
loop_
_entity_poly.entity_id
_entity_poly.type
_entity_poly.pdbx_seq_one_letter_code
_entity_poly.pdbx_strand_id
1 'polypeptide(L)' 'GSDGVVQLYWGIAADGSVVISDNVDVVRRSCGKSFAPFPA' A
#
# COMPACT_ATOMS: atom_id res chain seq x y z
N GLY A 1 -17.24 6.49 -17.51
CA GLY A 1 -16.16 6.61 -16.51
C GLY A 1 -15.58 5.23 -16.35
N SER A 2 -14.27 5.07 -16.47
CA SER A 2 -13.64 3.75 -16.45
C SER A 2 -13.80 3.11 -15.07
N ASP A 3 -14.42 1.93 -15.00
CA ASP A 3 -14.45 1.02 -13.86
C ASP A 3 -13.04 0.45 -13.62
N GLY A 4 -12.11 1.34 -13.27
CA GLY A 4 -10.70 1.02 -13.07
C GLY A 4 -10.49 0.47 -11.67
N VAL A 5 -10.64 -0.83 -11.48
CA VAL A 5 -10.22 -1.49 -10.24
C VAL A 5 -8.70 -1.36 -10.15
N VAL A 6 -8.23 -0.43 -9.31
CA VAL A 6 -6.81 -0.26 -9.01
C VAL A 6 -6.47 -1.07 -7.76
N GLN A 7 -5.47 -1.95 -7.87
CA GLN A 7 -4.98 -2.70 -6.72
C GLN A 7 -4.21 -1.75 -5.81
N LEU A 8 -4.78 -1.46 -4.64
CA LEU A 8 -4.11 -0.68 -3.60
C LEU A 8 -3.37 -1.58 -2.62
N TYR A 9 -2.29 -1.05 -2.08
CA TYR A 9 -1.47 -1.65 -1.02
C TYR A 9 -1.37 -0.66 0.14
N TRP A 10 -1.25 -1.19 1.36
CA TRP A 10 -1.05 -0.39 2.55
C TRP A 10 0.00 -0.99 3.47
N GLY A 11 0.58 -0.17 4.32
CA GLY A 11 1.49 -0.62 5.36
C GLY A 11 1.67 0.42 6.45
N ILE A 12 2.34 0.01 7.53
CA ILE A 12 2.71 0.88 8.65
C ILE A 12 4.22 1.14 8.57
N ALA A 13 4.60 2.41 8.49
CA ALA A 13 5.99 2.83 8.48
C ALA A 13 6.60 2.75 9.89
N ALA A 14 7.93 2.83 9.97
CA ALA A 14 8.65 2.70 11.25
C ALA A 14 8.30 3.79 12.27
N ASP A 15 7.83 4.96 11.82
CA ASP A 15 7.36 6.06 12.66
C ASP A 15 5.89 5.91 13.11
N GLY A 16 5.20 4.84 12.68
CA GLY A 16 3.80 4.58 13.01
C GLY A 16 2.79 5.19 12.03
N SER A 17 3.24 5.94 11.01
CA SER A 17 2.36 6.45 9.96
C SER A 17 1.84 5.37 9.01
N VAL A 18 0.66 5.60 8.44
CA VAL A 18 0.05 4.72 7.42
C VAL A 18 0.48 5.18 6.03
N VAL A 19 0.93 4.23 5.21
CA VAL A 19 1.27 4.44 3.80
C VAL A 19 0.28 3.68 2.94
N ILE A 20 -0.28 4.34 1.91
CA ILE A 20 -1.19 3.74 0.93
C ILE A 20 -0.71 4.12 -0.47
N SER A 21 -0.60 3.14 -1.37
CA SER A 21 -0.23 3.36 -2.77
C SER A 21 -0.67 2.19 -3.64
N ASP A 22 -0.92 2.43 -4.91
CA ASP A 22 -1.09 1.39 -5.94
C ASP A 22 0.24 0.74 -6.36
N ASN A 23 1.37 1.35 -5.98
CA ASN A 23 2.69 0.83 -6.27
C ASN A 23 3.27 0.06 -5.07
N VAL A 24 3.35 -1.26 -5.20
CA VAL A 24 3.87 -2.16 -4.16
C VAL A 24 5.31 -1.85 -3.76
N ASP A 25 6.16 -1.37 -4.66
CA ASP A 25 7.55 -1.03 -4.33
C ASP A 25 7.65 0.19 -3.41
N VAL A 26 6.74 1.15 -3.54
CA VAL A 26 6.66 2.32 -2.66
C VAL A 26 6.33 1.88 -1.24
N VAL A 27 5.28 1.06 -1.09
CA VAL A 27 4.85 0.56 0.22
C VAL A 27 5.92 -0.36 0.83
N ARG A 28 6.53 -1.25 0.04
CA ARG A 28 7.57 -2.16 0.51
C ARG A 28 8.83 -1.42 0.99
N ARG A 29 9.25 -0.36 0.30
CA ARG A 29 10.40 0.45 0.72
C ARG A 29 10.13 1.21 2.02
N SER A 30 8.89 1.68 2.22
CA SER A 30 8.52 2.46 3.40
C SER A 30 8.21 1.60 4.64
N CYS A 31 7.56 0.46 4.44
CA CYS A 31 7.01 -0.37 5.53
C CYS A 31 7.74 -1.71 5.70
N GLY A 32 8.70 -2.04 4.82
CA GLY A 32 9.47 -3.28 4.86
C GLY A 32 8.58 -4.52 4.68
N LYS A 33 8.43 -5.32 5.74
CA LYS A 33 7.54 -6.50 5.76
C LYS A 33 6.14 -6.18 6.30
N SER A 34 5.92 -4.98 6.82
CA SER A 34 4.67 -4.58 7.48
C SER A 34 3.69 -3.95 6.49
N PHE A 35 3.33 -4.69 5.43
CA PHE A 35 2.38 -4.24 4.41
C PHE A 35 1.48 -5.38 3.91
N ALA A 36 0.31 -5.03 3.37
CA ALA A 36 -0.66 -5.95 2.81
C ALA A 36 -1.43 -5.33 1.62
N PRO A 37 -2.02 -6.14 0.73
CA PRO A 37 -2.97 -5.63 -0.27
C PRO A 37 -4.29 -5.21 0.40
N PHE A 38 -4.97 -4.21 -0.18
CA PHE A 38 -6.35 -3.89 0.20
C PHE A 38 -7.30 -5.00 -0.27
N PRO A 39 -8.35 -5.31 0.53
CA PRO A 39 -9.42 -6.21 0.10
C PRO A 39 -10.07 -5.71 -1.21
N ALA A 40 -10.51 -6.66 -2.03
CA ALA A 40 -11.36 -6.39 -3.20
C ALA A 40 -12.82 -6.15 -2.78
#